data_AF-A0A5C9E1D4-F1
#
_entry.id   AF-A0A5C9E1D4-F1
#
_cell.length_a   1.000
_cell.length_b   1.000
_cell.length_c   1.000
_cell.angle_alpha   90.00
_cell.angle_beta   90.00
_cell.angle_gamma   90.00
#
_symmetry.space_group_name_H-M   'P 1'
#
loop_
_entity.id
_entity.type
_entity.pdbx_description
1 polymer ?
#
loop_
_entity_poly.entity_id
_entity_poly.type
_entity_poly.pdbx_seq_one_letter_code
_entity_poly.pdbx_strand_id
1 'polypeptide(L)'
;MTGTSTTEVKCVKCKRIYESVVIDHIDLSEDRELVRKIKSGKANRVQCPKCKKVMYLDRSIVINFEPQNLIVLYDPNLKKKEDIENVMRSYESIIGFNEIFEEIGAETEFKVISDIKKLKTLITDYAKLYM
;
A
#
# COMPACT_ATOMS: atom_id res chain seq x y z
N MET A 1 -5.55 -11.60 -3.36
CA MET A 1 -6.08 -10.87 -4.54
C MET A 1 -5.85 -9.36 -4.40
N THR A 2 -5.48 -8.64 -5.47
CA THR A 2 -5.29 -7.18 -5.42
C THR A 2 -6.60 -6.45 -5.14
N GLY A 3 -6.64 -5.67 -4.06
CA GLY A 3 -7.75 -4.79 -3.75
C GLY A 3 -7.60 -3.45 -4.45
N THR A 4 -8.60 -3.06 -5.22
CA THR A 4 -8.64 -1.77 -5.92
C THR A 4 -9.92 -1.01 -5.63
N SER A 5 -9.84 0.31 -5.57
CA SER A 5 -11.00 1.20 -5.51
C SER A 5 -11.01 2.20 -6.65
N THR A 6 -12.14 2.86 -6.86
CA THR A 6 -12.27 3.98 -7.79
C THR A 6 -12.22 5.29 -7.00
N THR A 7 -11.47 6.27 -7.50
CA THR A 7 -11.39 7.59 -6.90
C THR A 7 -11.47 8.71 -7.92
N GLU A 8 -12.00 9.85 -7.49
CA GLU A 8 -11.89 11.09 -8.23
C GLU A 8 -10.47 11.64 -8.21
N VAL A 9 -10.00 12.08 -9.37
CA VAL A 9 -8.68 12.67 -9.58
C VAL A 9 -8.82 13.97 -10.33
N LYS A 10 -8.27 15.05 -9.76
CA LYS A 10 -8.19 16.35 -10.43
C LYS A 10 -6.87 16.50 -11.19
N CYS A 11 -6.92 16.63 -12.51
CA CYS A 11 -5.72 16.79 -13.33
C CYS A 11 -4.94 18.07 -12.98
N VAL A 12 -3.66 17.95 -12.61
CA VAL A 12 -2.81 19.11 -12.29
C VAL A 12 -2.64 20.10 -13.45
N LYS A 13 -2.68 19.60 -14.70
CA LYS A 13 -2.48 20.39 -15.93
C LYS A 13 -3.77 21.05 -16.43
N CYS A 14 -4.81 20.27 -16.71
CA CYS A 14 -6.04 20.78 -17.34
C CYS A 14 -7.23 20.96 -16.38
N LYS A 15 -7.02 20.70 -15.08
CA LYS A 15 -7.99 20.81 -13.98
C LYS A 15 -9.27 19.97 -14.11
N ARG A 16 -9.43 19.20 -15.20
CA ARG A 16 -10.52 18.22 -15.36
C ARG A 16 -10.49 17.20 -14.22
N ILE A 17 -11.65 16.96 -13.63
CA ILE A 17 -11.89 15.87 -12.68
C ILE A 17 -12.32 14.64 -13.48
N TYR A 18 -11.79 13.48 -13.10
CA TYR A 18 -12.10 12.20 -13.71
C TYR A 18 -11.88 11.07 -12.70
N GLU A 19 -12.56 9.95 -12.90
CA GLU A 19 -12.38 8.77 -12.06
C GLU A 19 -11.20 7.91 -12.55
N SER A 20 -10.50 7.29 -11.60
CA SER A 20 -9.44 6.34 -11.89
C SER A 20 -9.45 5.22 -10.87
N VAL A 21 -9.11 4.01 -11.34
CA VAL A 21 -8.82 2.88 -10.46
C VAL A 21 -7.48 3.11 -9.78
N VAL A 22 -7.43 2.84 -8.48
CA VAL A 22 -6.23 2.86 -7.64
C VAL A 22 -6.13 1.55 -6.88
N ILE A 23 -4.90 1.21 -6.50
CA ILE A 23 -4.58 0.03 -5.71
C ILE A 23 -4.55 0.44 -4.25
N ASP A 24 -5.31 -0.27 -3.43
CA ASP A 24 -5.36 -0.09 -1.98
C ASP A 24 -4.71 -1.27 -1.25
N HIS A 25 -4.77 -2.47 -1.83
CA HIS A 25 -4.22 -3.70 -1.25
C HIS A 25 -3.51 -4.56 -2.29
N ILE A 26 -2.37 -5.13 -1.93
CA ILE A 26 -1.58 -6.05 -2.77
C ILE A 26 -1.20 -7.28 -1.95
N ASP A 27 -1.45 -8.46 -2.50
CA ASP A 27 -0.86 -9.70 -2.02
C ASP A 27 0.34 -10.06 -2.91
N LEU A 28 1.54 -10.09 -2.32
CA LEU A 28 2.77 -10.36 -3.07
C LEU A 28 2.91 -11.83 -3.50
N SER A 29 2.20 -12.75 -2.85
CA SER A 29 2.20 -14.17 -3.23
C SER A 29 1.45 -14.40 -4.55
N GLU A 30 0.48 -13.54 -4.87
CA GLU A 30 -0.39 -13.72 -6.02
C GLU A 30 -0.01 -12.87 -7.24
N ASP A 31 0.55 -11.66 -7.08
CA ASP A 31 0.77 -10.73 -8.20
C ASP A 31 2.21 -10.21 -8.30
N ARG A 32 3.00 -10.94 -9.11
CA ARG A 32 4.42 -10.62 -9.37
C ARG A 32 4.62 -9.35 -10.19
N GLU A 33 3.65 -8.93 -10.99
CA GLU A 33 3.80 -7.72 -11.83
C GLU A 33 3.60 -6.44 -11.03
N LEU A 34 2.71 -6.47 -10.04
CA LEU A 34 2.47 -5.37 -9.12
C LEU A 34 3.70 -5.00 -8.30
N VAL A 35 4.52 -6.00 -7.94
CA VAL A 35 5.83 -5.82 -7.27
C VAL A 35 6.70 -4.80 -8.00
N ARG A 36 6.78 -4.88 -9.33
CA ARG A 36 7.60 -3.96 -10.14
C ARG A 36 7.04 -2.53 -10.09
N LYS A 37 5.71 -2.39 -10.11
CA LYS A 37 5.03 -1.09 -10.02
C LYS A 37 5.27 -0.42 -8.67
N ILE A 38 5.15 -1.17 -7.56
CA ILE A 38 5.48 -0.67 -6.21
C ILE A 38 6.96 -0.28 -6.12
N LYS A 39 7.88 -1.15 -6.54
CA LYS A 39 9.32 -0.86 -6.52
C LYS A 39 9.71 0.37 -7.32
N SER A 40 8.94 0.71 -8.35
CA SER A 40 9.18 1.93 -9.13
C SER A 40 8.59 3.20 -8.51
N GLY A 41 7.81 3.09 -7.44
CA GLY A 41 7.04 4.21 -6.86
C GLY A 41 5.86 4.64 -7.73
N LYS A 42 5.37 3.74 -8.59
CA LYS A 42 4.37 4.02 -9.64
C LYS A 42 3.09 3.22 -9.48
N ALA A 43 2.84 2.63 -8.31
CA ALA A 43 1.68 1.78 -8.08
C ALA A 43 0.38 2.50 -8.46
N ASN A 44 0.17 3.72 -7.95
CA ASN A 44 -0.99 4.55 -8.28
C ASN A 44 -0.67 5.60 -9.35
N ARG A 45 -0.16 5.14 -10.50
CA ARG A 45 0.05 5.97 -11.70
C ARG A 45 -1.25 6.16 -12.46
N VAL A 46 -1.69 7.40 -12.61
CA VAL A 46 -2.92 7.76 -13.34
C VAL A 46 -2.61 8.66 -14.54
N GLN A 47 -3.41 8.56 -15.60
CA GLN A 47 -3.26 9.38 -16.80
C GLN A 47 -4.54 10.15 -17.08
N CYS A 48 -4.44 11.48 -17.21
CA CYS A 48 -5.59 12.30 -17.53
C CYS A 48 -6.12 11.96 -18.94
N PRO A 49 -7.41 11.61 -19.10
CA PRO A 49 -7.96 11.22 -20.39
C PRO A 49 -7.95 12.37 -21.42
N LYS A 50 -8.07 13.62 -20.96
CA LYS A 50 -8.14 14.84 -21.79
C LYS A 50 -6.77 15.28 -22.31
N CYS A 51 -5.80 15.55 -21.42
CA CYS A 51 -4.52 16.15 -21.80
C CYS A 51 -3.34 15.18 -21.75
N LYS A 52 -3.60 13.88 -21.49
CA LYS A 52 -2.62 12.79 -21.38
C LYS A 52 -1.53 12.98 -20.33
N LYS A 53 -1.64 13.99 -19.45
CA LYS A 53 -0.71 14.23 -18.34
C LYS A 53 -0.74 13.03 -17.39
N VAL A 54 0.44 12.46 -17.14
CA VAL A 54 0.67 11.42 -16.15
C VAL A 54 0.87 12.05 -14.78
N MET A 55 0.26 11.46 -13.77
CA MET A 55 0.38 11.83 -12.37
C MET A 55 0.56 10.56 -11.54
N TYR A 56 1.13 10.72 -10.35
CA TYR A 56 1.28 9.66 -9.36
C TYR A 56 0.51 10.11 -8.13
N LEU A 57 -0.37 9.25 -7.63
CA LEU A 57 -1.16 9.55 -6.44
C LEU A 57 -0.41 9.03 -5.22
N ASP A 58 -0.11 9.93 -4.30
CA ASP A 58 0.49 9.62 -3.00
C ASP A 58 -0.61 9.03 -2.11
N ARG A 59 -0.85 7.73 -2.27
CA ARG A 59 -1.85 6.96 -1.51
C ARG A 59 -1.22 5.84 -0.72
N SER A 60 -1.83 5.56 0.41
CA SER A 60 -1.50 4.45 1.26
C SER A 60 -1.85 3.13 0.56
N ILE A 61 -1.00 2.12 0.71
CA ILE A 61 -1.19 0.79 0.11
C ILE A 61 -0.88 -0.24 1.19
N VAL A 62 -1.81 -1.16 1.44
CA VAL A 62 -1.58 -2.33 2.28
C VAL A 62 -0.95 -3.43 1.44
N ILE A 63 0.11 -4.04 1.95
CA ILE A 63 0.89 -5.05 1.23
C ILE A 63 1.04 -6.27 2.13
N ASN A 64 0.51 -7.41 1.71
CA ASN A 64 0.66 -8.68 2.40
C ASN A 64 1.90 -9.44 1.89
N PHE A 65 2.70 -9.93 2.83
CA PHE A 65 3.93 -10.70 2.61
C PHE A 65 3.74 -12.13 3.11
N GLU A 66 2.99 -12.95 2.37
CA GLU A 66 2.87 -14.38 2.65
C GLU A 66 4.08 -15.16 2.10
N PRO A 67 4.69 -16.11 2.80
CA PRO A 67 4.28 -16.72 4.07
C PRO A 67 4.98 -16.13 5.30
N GLN A 68 5.46 -14.88 5.25
CA GLN A 68 6.16 -14.26 6.37
C GLN A 68 5.21 -13.75 7.47
N ASN A 69 3.90 -13.96 7.32
CA ASN A 69 2.84 -13.40 8.16
C ASN A 69 3.10 -11.91 8.45
N LEU A 70 3.42 -11.13 7.40
CA LEU A 70 3.78 -9.72 7.54
C LEU A 70 2.84 -8.85 6.69
N ILE A 71 2.16 -7.91 7.35
CA ILE A 71 1.37 -6.88 6.70
C ILE A 71 2.10 -5.55 6.80
N VAL A 72 2.31 -4.90 5.67
CA VAL A 72 2.91 -3.56 5.59
C VAL A 72 1.89 -2.56 5.09
N LEU A 73 1.61 -1.52 5.88
CA LEU A 73 1.00 -0.31 5.37
C LEU A 73 2.10 0.63 4.85
N TYR A 74 2.17 0.81 3.55
CA TYR A 74 3.00 1.85 2.94
C TYR A 74 2.22 3.15 2.82
N ASP A 75 2.68 4.25 3.42
CA ASP A 75 2.09 5.58 3.27
C ASP A 75 3.17 6.67 3.15
N PRO A 76 3.35 7.29 1.96
CA PRO A 76 4.39 8.31 1.75
C PRO A 76 4.16 9.62 2.53
N ASN A 77 2.93 9.88 3.00
CA ASN A 77 2.56 11.09 3.71
C ASN A 77 2.70 10.95 5.23
N LEU A 78 2.75 9.72 5.75
CA LEU A 78 2.82 9.43 7.18
C LEU A 78 4.27 9.54 7.72
N LYS A 79 4.76 10.77 7.87
CA LYS A 79 6.15 11.07 8.26
C LYS A 79 6.36 11.29 9.75
N LYS A 80 5.32 11.69 10.49
CA LYS A 80 5.44 11.97 11.93
C LYS A 80 5.34 10.67 12.71
N LYS A 81 6.17 10.56 13.76
CA LYS A 81 6.18 9.39 14.65
C LYS A 81 4.82 9.16 15.32
N GLU A 82 4.20 10.24 15.79
CA GLU A 82 2.87 10.22 16.42
C GLU A 82 1.79 9.66 15.50
N ASP A 83 1.78 10.07 14.22
CA ASP A 83 0.80 9.58 13.24
C ASP A 83 1.00 8.08 12.97
N ILE A 84 2.26 7.63 12.90
CA ILE A 84 2.60 6.20 12.78
C ILE A 84 2.12 5.42 14.01
N GLU A 85 2.39 5.91 15.21
CA GLU A 85 1.96 5.27 16.46
C GLU A 85 0.43 5.19 16.56
N ASN A 86 -0.29 6.23 16.12
CA ASN A 86 -1.75 6.23 16.10
C ASN A 86 -2.32 5.17 15.15
N VAL A 87 -1.70 4.97 13.99
CA VAL A 87 -2.09 3.91 13.05
C VAL A 87 -1.83 2.53 13.67
N MET A 88 -0.66 2.33 14.30
CA MET A 88 -0.34 1.07 14.99
C MET A 88 -1.35 0.75 16.09
N ARG A 89 -1.69 1.72 16.94
CA ARG A 89 -2.72 1.56 17.99
C ARG A 89 -4.11 1.25 17.42
N SER A 90 -4.44 1.87 16.29
CA SER A 90 -5.72 1.61 15.61
C SER A 90 -5.78 0.17 15.10
N TYR A 91 -4.67 -0.34 14.55
CA TYR A 91 -4.56 -1.75 14.16
C TYR A 91 -4.74 -2.68 15.38
N GLU A 92 -3.99 -2.45 16.46
CA GLU A 92 -4.08 -3.22 17.71
C GLU A 92 -5.52 -3.23 18.29
N SER A 93 -6.19 -2.08 18.26
CA SER A 93 -7.57 -1.97 18.72
C SER A 93 -8.56 -2.76 17.86
N ILE A 94 -8.32 -2.88 16.56
CA ILE A 94 -9.20 -3.62 15.64
C ILE A 94 -9.01 -5.12 15.84
N ILE A 95 -7.76 -5.59 15.93
CA ILE A 95 -7.49 -7.02 16.14
C ILE A 95 -7.98 -7.50 17.51
N GLY A 96 -7.87 -6.66 18.55
CA GLY A 96 -8.37 -6.99 19.89
C GLY A 96 -9.89 -6.93 20.06
N PHE A 97 -10.66 -6.56 19.02
CA PHE A 97 -12.12 -6.48 19.10
C PHE A 97 -12.81 -7.83 18.88
N ASN A 98 -12.12 -8.81 18.29
CA ASN A 98 -12.66 -10.11 17.94
C ASN A 98 -11.60 -11.19 18.18
N GLU A 99 -11.94 -12.24 18.94
CA GLU A 99 -11.04 -13.37 19.26
C GLU A 99 -10.38 -13.98 18.01
N ILE A 100 -11.10 -14.04 16.88
CA ILE A 100 -10.56 -14.55 15.62
C ILE A 100 -9.46 -13.63 15.06
N PHE A 101 -9.67 -12.31 15.13
CA PHE A 101 -8.67 -11.36 14.64
C PHE A 101 -7.50 -11.21 15.60
N GLU A 102 -7.73 -11.43 16.90
CA GLU A 102 -6.69 -11.44 17.92
C GLU A 102 -5.72 -12.60 17.69
N GLU A 103 -6.23 -13.80 17.44
CA GLU A 103 -5.41 -14.98 17.14
C GLU A 103 -4.58 -14.78 15.87
N ILE A 104 -5.22 -14.36 14.78
CA ILE A 104 -4.53 -14.09 13.50
C ILE A 104 -3.53 -12.92 13.65
N GLY A 105 -3.92 -11.87 14.36
CA GLY A 105 -3.10 -10.69 14.60
C GLY A 105 -1.88 -10.97 15.49
N ALA A 106 -1.99 -11.92 16.42
CA ALA A 106 -0.87 -12.35 17.27
C ALA A 106 0.22 -13.06 16.45
N GLU A 107 -0.15 -13.75 15.38
CA GLU A 107 0.77 -14.43 14.46
C GLU A 107 1.25 -13.54 13.31
N THR A 108 0.65 -12.36 13.15
CA THR A 108 0.91 -11.44 12.04
C THR A 108 1.70 -10.21 12.50
N GLU A 109 2.90 -10.01 11.96
CA GLU A 109 3.63 -8.76 12.15
C GLU A 109 2.99 -7.64 11.33
N PHE A 110 2.66 -6.51 11.96
CA PHE A 110 2.19 -5.30 11.26
C PHE A 110 3.26 -4.20 11.27
N LYS A 111 3.54 -3.62 10.11
CA LYS A 111 4.51 -2.53 9.95
C LYS A 111 3.93 -1.37 9.17
N VAL A 112 4.28 -0.16 9.59
CA VAL A 112 3.99 1.07 8.84
C VAL A 112 5.28 1.64 8.26
N ILE A 113 5.32 1.86 6.95
CA ILE A 113 6.51 2.34 6.23
C ILE A 113 6.14 3.57 5.42
N SER A 114 6.85 4.68 5.61
CA SER A 114 6.72 5.88 4.77
C SER A 114 7.87 6.09 3.79
N ASP A 115 9.03 5.48 4.06
CA ASP A 115 10.18 5.54 3.16
C ASP A 115 10.11 4.45 2.09
N ILE A 116 9.96 4.88 0.83
CA ILE A 116 9.95 3.98 -0.33
C ILE A 116 11.23 3.14 -0.43
N LYS A 117 12.39 3.63 0.04
CA LYS A 117 13.63 2.84 0.03
C LYS A 117 13.52 1.63 0.95
N LYS A 118 12.98 1.81 2.16
CA LYS A 118 12.73 0.71 3.10
C LYS A 118 11.77 -0.31 2.50
N LEU A 119 10.68 0.15 1.89
CA LEU A 119 9.74 -0.74 1.22
C LEU A 119 10.40 -1.53 0.08
N LYS A 120 11.21 -0.86 -0.76
CA LYS A 120 11.92 -1.53 -1.87
C LYS A 120 12.87 -2.62 -1.38
N THR A 121 13.59 -2.36 -0.29
CA THR A 121 14.48 -3.36 0.33
C THR A 121 13.65 -4.56 0.78
N LEU A 122 12.58 -4.34 1.52
CA LEU A 122 11.72 -5.39 2.06
C LEU A 122 11.11 -6.27 0.95
N ILE A 123 10.55 -5.65 -0.09
CA ILE A 123 10.03 -6.36 -1.27
C ILE A 123 11.16 -7.11 -2.02
N THR A 124 12.38 -6.56 -2.05
CA THR A 124 13.51 -7.23 -2.71
C THR A 124 13.99 -8.45 -1.96
N ASP A 125 14.04 -8.37 -0.63
CA ASP A 125 14.44 -9.49 0.19
C ASP A 125 13.38 -10.59 0.19
N TYR A 126 12.09 -10.21 0.25
CA TYR A 126 10.99 -11.14 0.02
C TYR A 126 11.10 -11.84 -1.35
N ALA A 127 11.30 -11.08 -2.42
CA ALA A 127 11.39 -11.65 -3.77
C ALA A 127 12.58 -12.61 -3.95
N LYS A 128 13.70 -12.42 -3.23
CA LYS A 128 14.83 -13.36 -3.29
C LYS A 128 14.51 -14.71 -2.64
N LEU A 129 13.65 -14.71 -1.63
CA LEU A 129 13.35 -15.89 -0.83
C LEU A 129 12.18 -16.69 -1.39
N TYR A 130 11.18 -16.01 -1.99
CA TYR A 130 9.88 -16.61 -2.28
C TYR A 130 9.41 -16.47 -3.74
N MET A 131 10.18 -15.81 -4.62
CA MET A 131 9.77 -15.57 -6.02
C MET A 131 10.76 -16.10 -7.05
#